data_AF-A0A7S1VJJ0-F1
#
_entry.id   AF-A0A7S1VJJ0-F1
#
_cell.length_a   1.000
_cell.length_b   1.000
_cell.length_c   1.000
_cell.angle_alpha   90.00
_cell.angle_beta   90.00
_cell.angle_gamma   90.00
#
_symmetry.space_group_name_H-M   'P 1'
#
loop_
_entity.id
_entity.type
_entity.pdbx_description
1 polymer ?
#
loop_
_entity_poly.entity_id
_entity_poly.type
_entity_poly.pdbx_seq_one_letter_code
_entity_poly.pdbx_strand_id
1 'polypeptide(L)'
;PSPNSDPHRFPFLPLVSFPMSVFQTPLTKLFGIKHPIVLAGMNVAAGPELAAAVTNAGGLGVIGGVGYTPTMLQAQIDDLKENLVDKNGVFGVDLLLPKVGGGARATNYDYTKGELPQLIDII
;
A
#
# COMPACT_ATOMS: atom_id res chain seq x y z
N PRO A 1 25.06 11.77 -41.28
CA PRO A 1 24.90 12.53 -40.01
C PRO A 1 24.15 11.68 -38.98
N SER A 2 24.79 11.39 -37.83
CA SER A 2 24.18 10.53 -36.81
C SER A 2 22.97 11.24 -36.17
N PRO A 3 21.90 10.50 -35.81
CA PRO A 3 20.64 11.09 -35.34
C PRO A 3 20.70 11.74 -33.94
N ASN A 4 21.89 11.92 -33.36
CA ASN A 4 22.11 12.30 -31.95
C ASN A 4 22.75 13.69 -31.75
N SER A 5 22.68 14.59 -32.73
CA SER A 5 23.36 15.90 -32.65
C SER A 5 22.46 17.09 -32.28
N ASP A 6 21.23 16.87 -31.82
CA ASP A 6 20.33 17.96 -31.41
C ASP A 6 20.37 18.18 -29.87
N PRO A 7 20.92 19.31 -29.38
CA PRO A 7 21.01 19.61 -27.96
C PRO A 7 19.67 19.98 -27.30
N HIS A 8 18.57 20.10 -28.06
CA HIS A 8 17.23 20.38 -27.53
C HIS A 8 16.35 19.13 -27.36
N ARG A 9 16.86 17.94 -27.68
CA ARG A 9 16.11 16.69 -27.53
C ARG A 9 16.28 16.12 -26.13
N PHE A 10 15.33 16.44 -25.24
CA PHE A 10 15.19 15.76 -23.95
C PHE A 10 15.13 14.24 -24.16
N PRO A 11 15.83 13.43 -23.33
CA PRO A 11 15.77 11.98 -23.46
C PRO A 11 14.32 11.56 -23.23
N PHE A 12 13.73 10.87 -24.21
CA PHE A 12 12.48 10.15 -24.04
C PHE A 12 12.75 9.10 -22.94
N LEU A 13 12.40 9.42 -21.69
CA LEU A 13 12.18 8.36 -20.71
C LEU A 13 11.09 7.44 -21.28
N PRO A 14 11.21 6.12 -21.11
CA PRO A 14 10.16 5.21 -21.54
C PRO A 14 8.87 5.70 -20.89
N LEU A 15 7.87 5.95 -21.73
CA LEU A 15 6.54 6.33 -21.29
C LEU A 15 6.01 5.12 -20.53
N VAL A 16 6.28 5.05 -19.22
CA VAL A 16 5.55 4.17 -18.33
C VAL A 16 4.11 4.60 -18.52
N SER A 17 3.33 3.75 -19.19
CA SER A 17 1.95 4.01 -19.52
C SER A 17 1.18 4.03 -18.20
N PHE A 18 1.21 5.18 -17.52
CA PHE A 18 0.34 5.40 -16.38
C PHE A 18 -1.07 5.29 -16.93
N PRO A 19 -1.91 4.38 -16.40
CA PRO A 19 -3.31 4.35 -16.81
C PRO A 19 -3.86 5.75 -16.62
N MET A 20 -4.45 6.33 -17.67
CA MET A 20 -4.82 7.75 -17.69
C MET A 20 -5.66 8.08 -16.46
N SER A 21 -5.04 8.73 -15.48
CA SER A 21 -5.71 9.18 -14.27
C SER A 21 -6.56 10.40 -14.63
N VAL A 22 -7.85 10.32 -14.35
CA VAL A 22 -8.78 11.45 -14.55
C VAL A 22 -8.43 12.62 -13.62
N PHE A 23 -7.82 12.34 -12.46
CA PHE A 23 -7.42 13.33 -11.47
C PHE A 23 -5.94 13.16 -11.07
N GLN A 24 -5.08 14.06 -11.57
CA GLN A 24 -3.68 14.06 -11.16
C GLN A 24 -3.47 14.81 -9.84
N THR A 25 -3.11 14.09 -8.79
CA THR A 25 -2.78 14.60 -7.45
C THR A 25 -1.40 14.10 -7.02
N PRO A 26 -0.79 14.65 -5.95
CA PRO A 26 0.42 14.07 -5.36
C PRO A 26 0.26 12.60 -5.00
N LEU A 27 -0.92 12.19 -4.51
CA LEU A 27 -1.23 10.81 -4.14
C LEU A 27 -1.18 9.86 -5.36
N THR A 28 -1.88 10.21 -6.45
CA THR A 28 -1.90 9.38 -7.67
C THR A 28 -0.54 9.31 -8.33
N LYS A 29 0.27 10.40 -8.27
CA LYS A 29 1.64 10.42 -8.79
C LYS A 29 2.59 9.57 -7.95
N LEU A 30 2.47 9.62 -6.62
CA LEU A 30 3.35 8.89 -5.71
C LEU A 30 3.16 7.37 -5.83
N PHE A 31 1.92 6.91 -5.89
CA PHE A 31 1.60 5.48 -5.89
C PHE A 31 1.28 4.90 -7.27
N GLY A 32 1.20 5.73 -8.32
CA GLY A 32 0.87 5.27 -9.67
C GLY A 32 -0.58 4.77 -9.83
N ILE A 33 -1.50 5.22 -8.96
CA ILE A 33 -2.92 4.82 -8.97
C ILE A 33 -3.79 5.75 -9.83
N LYS A 34 -4.94 5.24 -10.31
CA LYS A 34 -5.85 5.96 -11.22
C LYS A 34 -6.70 7.00 -10.50
N HIS A 35 -7.12 6.68 -9.28
CA HIS A 35 -8.06 7.48 -8.50
C HIS A 35 -7.39 7.92 -7.19
N PRO A 36 -7.55 9.19 -6.75
CA PRO A 36 -7.03 9.66 -5.48
C PRO A 36 -7.90 9.17 -4.31
N ILE A 37 -8.13 7.86 -4.25
CA ILE A 37 -9.00 7.20 -3.28
C ILE A 37 -8.17 6.16 -2.53
N VAL A 38 -8.22 6.23 -1.21
CA VAL A 38 -7.56 5.28 -0.30
C VAL A 38 -8.65 4.62 0.53
N LEU A 39 -8.66 3.29 0.55
CA LEU A 39 -9.43 2.53 1.52
C LEU A 39 -8.73 2.63 2.87
N ALA A 40 -9.41 3.11 3.91
CA ALA A 40 -8.84 3.11 5.25
C ALA A 40 -8.66 1.67 5.75
N GLY A 41 -7.48 1.36 6.31
CA GLY A 41 -7.23 0.11 7.00
C GLY A 41 -8.07 0.04 8.26
N MET A 42 -9.09 -0.81 8.26
CA MET A 42 -9.99 -1.03 9.39
C MET A 42 -10.04 -2.53 9.65
N ASN A 43 -9.39 -3.01 10.71
CA ASN A 43 -9.48 -4.43 11.06
C ASN A 43 -10.96 -4.85 11.20
N VAL A 44 -11.29 -6.10 10.86
CA VAL A 44 -12.65 -6.66 10.75
C VAL A 44 -13.47 -6.18 9.54
N ALA A 45 -13.23 -4.97 9.01
CA ALA A 45 -14.01 -4.42 7.88
C ALA A 45 -13.23 -4.40 6.54
N ALA A 46 -11.93 -4.11 6.59
CA ALA A 46 -11.05 -3.98 5.44
C ALA A 46 -10.12 -5.21 5.33
N GLY A 47 -10.73 -6.33 4.93
CA GLY A 47 -10.01 -7.57 4.62
C GLY A 47 -9.36 -7.58 3.22
N PRO A 48 -8.67 -8.67 2.87
CA PRO A 48 -7.88 -8.82 1.65
C PRO A 48 -8.72 -8.66 0.37
N GLU A 49 -9.91 -9.26 0.34
CA GLU A 49 -10.82 -9.16 -0.81
C GLU A 49 -11.24 -7.72 -1.10
N LEU A 50 -11.60 -6.94 -0.06
CA LEU A 50 -12.00 -5.55 -0.22
C LEU A 50 -10.82 -4.66 -0.64
N ALA A 51 -9.65 -4.86 -0.03
CA ALA A 51 -8.44 -4.14 -0.41
C ALA A 51 -8.03 -4.45 -1.85
N ALA A 52 -8.06 -5.72 -2.26
CA ALA A 52 -7.80 -6.12 -3.64
C ALA A 52 -8.80 -5.50 -4.61
N ALA A 53 -10.10 -5.48 -4.29
CA ALA A 53 -11.13 -4.86 -5.12
C ALA A 53 -10.87 -3.36 -5.34
N VAL A 54 -10.47 -2.62 -4.30
CA VAL A 54 -10.12 -1.19 -4.40
C VAL A 54 -8.86 -0.99 -5.25
N THR A 55 -7.82 -1.80 -5.05
CA THR A 55 -6.60 -1.75 -5.87
C THR A 55 -6.91 -2.07 -7.35
N ASN A 56 -7.72 -3.10 -7.62
CA ASN A 56 -8.15 -3.47 -8.98
C ASN A 56 -8.96 -2.35 -9.65
N ALA A 57 -9.79 -1.62 -8.89
CA ALA A 57 -10.52 -0.45 -9.38
C ALA A 57 -9.59 0.75 -9.65
N GLY A 58 -8.33 0.71 -9.22
CA GLY A 58 -7.33 1.75 -9.43
C GLY A 58 -7.23 2.77 -8.30
N GLY A 59 -7.70 2.45 -7.10
CA GLY A 59 -7.39 3.15 -5.85
C GLY A 59 -6.24 2.47 -5.08
N LEU A 60 -6.01 2.89 -3.84
CA LEU A 60 -5.09 2.23 -2.91
C LEU A 60 -5.88 1.43 -1.87
N GLY A 61 -5.91 0.11 -2.01
CA GLY A 61 -6.45 -0.80 -1.00
C GLY A 61 -5.50 -0.93 0.19
N VAL A 62 -6.03 -0.95 1.41
CA VAL A 62 -5.23 -1.12 2.64
C VAL A 62 -5.90 -2.16 3.54
N ILE A 63 -5.16 -3.19 3.95
CA ILE A 63 -5.62 -4.17 4.93
C ILE A 63 -5.50 -3.57 6.35
N GLY A 64 -6.51 -3.78 7.19
CA GLY A 64 -6.40 -3.47 8.62
C GLY A 64 -5.70 -4.60 9.39
N GLY A 65 -4.47 -4.38 9.86
CA GLY A 65 -3.62 -5.40 10.50
C GLY A 65 -3.68 -5.45 12.03
N VAL A 66 -4.63 -4.74 12.66
CA VAL A 66 -4.72 -4.65 14.13
C VAL A 66 -4.98 -6.03 14.74
N GLY A 67 -4.07 -6.48 15.62
CA GLY A 67 -4.23 -7.74 16.33
C GLY A 67 -3.88 -8.99 15.50
N TYR A 68 -3.34 -8.82 14.29
CA TYR A 68 -2.77 -9.95 13.55
C TYR A 68 -1.47 -10.43 14.18
N THR A 69 -1.29 -11.75 14.19
CA THR A 69 0.03 -12.38 14.36
C THR A 69 0.79 -12.33 13.02
N PRO A 70 2.12 -12.55 13.02
CA PRO A 70 2.89 -12.61 11.77
C PRO A 70 2.31 -13.61 10.75
N THR A 71 1.94 -14.80 11.19
CA THR A 71 1.33 -15.82 10.32
C THR A 71 -0.02 -15.36 9.75
N MET A 72 -0.84 -14.68 10.55
CA MET A 72 -2.11 -14.12 10.07
C MET A 72 -1.87 -13.02 9.03
N LEU A 73 -0.96 -12.08 9.30
CA LEU A 73 -0.65 -11.01 8.38
C LEU A 73 -0.14 -11.54 7.04
N GLN A 74 0.78 -12.51 7.06
CA GLN A 74 1.28 -13.16 5.86
C GLN A 74 0.15 -13.78 5.03
N ALA A 75 -0.72 -14.57 5.66
CA ALA A 75 -1.84 -15.21 4.98
C ALA A 75 -2.80 -14.17 4.36
N GLN A 76 -3.03 -13.04 5.02
CA GLN A 76 -3.89 -11.97 4.51
C GLN A 76 -3.25 -11.24 3.33
N ILE A 77 -1.93 -11.02 3.36
CA ILE A 77 -1.19 -10.44 2.22
C ILE A 77 -1.21 -11.38 1.02
N ASP A 78 -1.02 -12.69 1.26
CA ASP A 78 -1.04 -13.70 0.21
C ASP A 78 -2.43 -13.77 -0.45
N ASP A 79 -3.50 -13.82 0.34
CA ASP A 79 -4.89 -13.81 -0.16
C ASP A 79 -5.20 -12.52 -0.95
N LEU A 80 -4.75 -11.35 -0.47
CA LEU A 80 -4.87 -10.10 -1.24
C LEU A 80 -4.18 -10.22 -2.60
N LYS A 81 -2.93 -10.67 -2.63
CA LYS A 81 -2.13 -10.82 -3.86
C LYS A 81 -2.76 -11.81 -4.83
N GLU A 82 -3.37 -12.88 -4.33
CA GLU A 82 -4.12 -13.84 -5.14
C GLU A 82 -5.32 -13.18 -5.82
N ASN A 83 -6.03 -12.28 -5.14
CA ASN A 83 -7.19 -11.56 -5.65
C ASN A 83 -6.87 -10.33 -6.53
N LEU A 84 -5.60 -9.93 -6.66
CA LEU A 84 -5.21 -8.86 -7.57
C LEU A 84 -5.28 -9.29 -9.05
N VAL A 85 -5.86 -8.44 -9.89
CA VAL A 85 -5.86 -8.61 -11.36
C VAL A 85 -4.48 -8.29 -11.91
N ASP A 86 -3.88 -7.16 -11.49
CA ASP A 86 -2.48 -6.85 -11.74
C ASP A 86 -1.64 -7.30 -10.55
N LYS A 87 -0.77 -8.29 -10.76
CA LYS A 87 0.08 -8.84 -9.69
C LYS A 87 1.13 -7.85 -9.16
N ASN A 88 1.33 -6.73 -9.85
CA ASN A 88 2.16 -5.62 -9.40
C ASN A 88 1.33 -4.47 -8.80
N GLY A 89 0.02 -4.66 -8.60
CA GLY A 89 -0.85 -3.67 -8.00
C GLY A 89 -0.39 -3.28 -6.60
N VAL A 90 -0.38 -1.98 -6.32
CA VAL A 90 0.02 -1.44 -5.02
C VAL A 90 -1.10 -1.54 -4.00
N PHE A 91 -0.75 -1.91 -2.77
CA PHE A 91 -1.66 -1.96 -1.62
C PHE A 91 -0.87 -1.62 -0.35
N GLY A 92 -1.59 -1.37 0.74
CA GLY A 92 -1.00 -1.06 2.05
C GLY A 92 -1.45 -2.02 3.15
N VAL A 93 -0.78 -1.88 4.30
CA VAL A 93 -1.15 -2.53 5.56
C VAL A 93 -1.17 -1.45 6.64
N ASP A 94 -2.26 -1.35 7.38
CA ASP A 94 -2.41 -0.46 8.52
C ASP A 94 -2.08 -1.21 9.83
N LEU A 95 -1.03 -0.77 10.53
CA LEU A 95 -0.62 -1.29 11.83
C LEU A 95 -0.74 -0.20 12.89
N LEU A 96 -1.36 -0.54 14.03
CA LEU A 96 -1.41 0.38 15.18
C LEU A 96 -0.15 0.26 16.01
N LEU A 97 0.59 1.37 16.10
CA LEU A 97 1.83 1.48 16.87
C LEU A 97 1.64 2.43 18.06
N PRO A 98 1.01 1.99 19.16
CA PRO A 98 0.84 2.82 20.33
C PRO A 98 2.18 3.04 21.03
N LYS A 99 2.41 4.25 21.55
CA LYS A 99 3.55 4.51 22.43
C LYS A 99 3.45 3.64 23.67
N VAL A 100 4.47 2.83 23.93
CA VAL A 100 4.59 1.98 25.13
C VAL A 100 5.82 2.40 25.95
N GLY A 101 5.78 2.20 27.27
CA GLY A 101 6.86 2.59 28.17
C GLY A 101 6.78 4.05 28.66
N GLY A 102 7.94 4.71 28.81
CA GLY A 102 8.08 5.99 29.50
C GLY A 102 7.17 7.10 28.96
N GLY A 103 6.28 7.62 29.81
CA GLY A 103 5.35 8.70 29.45
C GLY A 103 4.25 8.27 28.45
N ALA A 104 3.95 6.97 28.36
CA ALA A 104 2.73 6.48 27.72
C ALA A 104 1.51 6.72 28.62
N ARG A 105 0.32 6.85 28.02
CA ARG A 105 -0.94 6.86 28.79
C ARG A 105 -1.14 5.48 29.42
N ALA A 106 -1.78 5.42 30.59
CA ALA A 106 -2.09 4.14 31.26
C ALA A 106 -2.97 3.20 30.43
N THR A 107 -3.72 3.74 29.46
CA THR A 107 -4.57 2.98 28.54
C THR A 107 -3.84 2.48 27.29
N ASN A 108 -2.57 2.86 27.09
CA ASN A 108 -1.81 2.38 25.95
C ASN A 108 -1.41 0.93 26.21
N TYR A 109 -1.66 0.08 25.23
CA TYR A 109 -1.38 -1.33 25.27
C TYR A 109 -0.70 -1.74 23.97
N ASP A 110 0.34 -2.57 24.04
CA ASP A 110 0.95 -3.14 22.84
C ASP A 110 0.02 -4.19 22.22
N TYR A 111 -0.71 -3.79 21.17
CA TYR A 111 -1.60 -4.68 20.43
C TYR A 111 -0.87 -5.79 19.67
N THR A 112 0.44 -5.64 19.44
CA THR A 112 1.28 -6.64 18.75
C THR A 112 1.86 -7.68 19.70
N LYS A 113 1.78 -7.46 21.02
CA LYS A 113 2.29 -8.37 22.06
C LYS A 113 3.78 -8.72 21.87
N GLY A 114 4.59 -7.77 21.41
CA GLY A 114 6.02 -7.95 21.15
C GLY A 114 6.37 -8.47 19.75
N GLU A 115 5.38 -8.76 18.89
CA GLU A 115 5.60 -9.28 17.53
C GLU A 115 5.80 -8.18 16.47
N LEU A 116 5.84 -6.91 16.87
CA LEU A 116 5.99 -5.79 15.94
C LEU A 116 7.18 -5.94 14.97
N PRO A 117 8.40 -6.32 15.41
CA PRO A 117 9.51 -6.50 14.47
C PRO A 117 9.19 -7.51 13.36
N GLN A 118 8.62 -8.66 13.72
CA GLN A 118 8.24 -9.71 12.78
C GLN A 118 7.13 -9.26 11.83
N LEU A 119 6.17 -8.46 12.31
CA LEU A 119 5.11 -7.88 11.48
C LEU A 119 5.67 -6.90 10.45
N ILE A 120 6.69 -6.12 10.82
CA ILE A 120 7.35 -5.18 9.90
C ILE A 120 8.18 -5.93 8.86
N ASP A 121 8.88 -7.00 9.24
CA ASP A 121 9.71 -7.80 8.31
C ASP A 121 8.89 -8.49 7.20
N ILE A 122 7.58 -8.65 7.39
CA ILE A 122 6.65 -9.22 6.40
C ILE A 122 6.30 -8.23 5.29
N ILE A 123 6.28 -6.92 5.59
CA ILE A 123 5.78 -5.85 4.71
C ILE A 123 6.91 -5.31 3.83
#